data_AF-A0A8S9HPM2-F1
#
_entry.id   AF-A0A8S9HPM2-F1
#
_cell.length_a   1.000
_cell.length_b   1.000
_cell.length_c   1.000
_cell.angle_alpha   90.00
_cell.angle_beta   90.00
_cell.angle_gamma   90.00
#
_symmetry.space_group_name_H-M   'P 1'
#
loop_
_entity.id
_entity.type
_entity.pdbx_description
1 polymer ?
#
loop_
_entity_poly.entity_id
_entity_poly.type
_entity_poly.pdbx_seq_one_letter_code
_entity_poly.pdbx_strand_id
1 'polypeptide(L)'
;IYNAINIGSVQLEEGTVKSLIEEKGMVKGVTYKNSAGEEITAFAPLTVVCDGCYSNLRRSAIDNKEEVLSHFVGFVVKNSRLEDPHSMHLTFCKPFPCVLYQITSDEVRVAAELPADSIPSMANGDMVNFLKKTVAPQIPETGKLRETLLKGVDEGLLEVKIHATMSMSAKPCDKKGVIVLGDAFNMRHPIIASGMMVALSDVLIIRNLLRSLPNIGNTKKVSELIKSFYVIRKVGPPQTQHSLLWQSLVTEVLPSTLLSVQVNPSPNIEAQLKKAIEEGKR
;
A
#
# COMPACT_ATOMS: atom_id res chain seq x y z
N ILE A 1 -10.17 -16.44 7.16
CA ILE A 1 -10.06 -15.23 8.00
C ILE A 1 -11.44 -14.57 8.06
N TYR A 2 -12.35 -15.08 8.91
CA TYR A 2 -13.74 -14.60 9.01
C TYR A 2 -14.28 -14.72 10.44
N ASN A 3 -13.45 -14.40 11.43
CA ASN A 3 -13.93 -14.09 12.78
C ASN A 3 -13.45 -12.67 13.09
N ALA A 4 -14.12 -11.69 12.50
CA ALA A 4 -13.96 -10.31 12.93
C ALA A 4 -14.45 -10.23 14.38
N ILE A 5 -13.56 -9.76 15.23
CA ILE A 5 -13.69 -9.62 16.69
C ILE A 5 -15.00 -8.87 16.98
N ASN A 6 -15.89 -9.50 17.76
CA ASN A 6 -17.12 -8.89 18.26
C ASN A 6 -16.74 -7.84 19.33
N ILE A 7 -16.26 -6.67 18.89
CA ILE A 7 -16.10 -5.50 19.74
C ILE A 7 -17.50 -4.89 19.83
N GLY A 8 -18.12 -4.89 21.01
CA GLY A 8 -19.53 -4.48 21.17
C GLY A 8 -19.89 -3.06 20.72
N SER A 9 -18.90 -2.25 20.34
CA SER A 9 -19.04 -0.91 19.77
C SER A 9 -18.82 -0.84 18.24
N VAL A 10 -18.68 -1.98 17.55
CA VAL A 10 -18.42 -2.05 16.11
C VAL A 10 -19.52 -2.84 15.42
N GLN A 11 -20.20 -2.20 14.47
CA GLN A 11 -21.14 -2.83 13.56
C GLN A 11 -20.47 -2.96 12.18
N LEU A 12 -20.50 -4.17 11.62
CA LEU A 12 -19.98 -4.45 10.29
C LEU A 12 -21.16 -4.64 9.34
N GLU A 13 -21.11 -3.96 8.20
CA GLU A 13 -22.09 -4.08 7.13
C GLU A 13 -21.38 -4.33 5.81
N GLU A 14 -21.87 -5.30 5.04
CA GLU A 14 -21.37 -5.59 3.72
C GLU A 14 -22.11 -4.74 2.68
N GLY A 15 -21.34 -3.99 1.88
CA GLY A 15 -21.90 -3.16 0.82
C GLY A 15 -20.84 -2.36 0.08
N THR A 16 -21.24 -1.74 -1.03
CA THR A 16 -20.38 -0.84 -1.82
C THR A 16 -20.80 0.60 -1.61
N VAL A 17 -19.94 1.39 -0.95
CA VAL A 17 -20.15 2.84 -0.81
C VAL A 17 -20.10 3.51 -2.18
N LYS A 18 -21.11 4.34 -2.48
CA LYS A 18 -21.26 5.05 -3.75
C LYS A 18 -20.79 6.49 -3.69
N SER A 19 -21.15 7.20 -2.62
CA SER A 19 -20.86 8.63 -2.50
C SER A 19 -20.83 9.08 -1.04
N LEU A 20 -20.18 10.23 -0.81
CA LEU A 20 -20.24 10.96 0.43
C LEU A 20 -21.46 11.89 0.42
N ILE A 21 -22.18 11.95 1.53
CA ILE A 21 -23.29 12.88 1.70
C ILE A 21 -22.72 14.18 2.24
N GLU A 22 -22.87 15.26 1.49
CA GLU A 22 -22.33 16.57 1.82
C GLU A 22 -23.43 17.61 2.00
N GLU A 23 -23.38 18.34 3.12
CA GLU A 23 -24.26 19.46 3.39
C GLU A 23 -23.42 20.68 3.79
N LYS A 24 -23.53 21.79 3.04
CA LYS A 24 -22.81 23.06 3.30
C LYS A 24 -21.29 22.89 3.49
N GLY A 25 -20.65 22.06 2.66
CA GLY A 25 -19.19 21.82 2.73
C GLY A 25 -18.75 20.84 3.81
N MET A 26 -19.70 20.16 4.48
CA MET A 26 -19.43 19.18 5.53
C MET A 26 -19.98 17.81 5.13
N VAL A 27 -19.14 16.79 5.24
CA VAL A 27 -19.55 15.39 5.09
C VAL A 27 -20.34 14.95 6.32
N LYS A 28 -21.51 14.37 6.09
CA LYS A 28 -22.48 13.93 7.11
C LYS A 28 -22.69 12.43 7.13
N GLY A 29 -22.09 11.70 6.20
CA GLY A 29 -22.31 10.27 6.06
C GLY A 29 -22.02 9.77 4.66
N VAL A 30 -22.60 8.62 4.34
CA VAL A 30 -22.39 7.90 3.09
C VAL A 30 -23.70 7.34 2.55
N THR A 31 -23.76 7.21 1.23
CA THR A 31 -24.74 6.36 0.55
C THR A 31 -24.03 5.12 0.05
N TYR A 32 -24.57 3.93 0.34
CA TYR A 32 -24.00 2.66 -0.07
C TYR A 32 -25.08 1.71 -0.58
N LYS A 33 -24.66 0.75 -1.41
CA LYS A 33 -25.52 -0.33 -1.90
C LYS A 33 -25.25 -1.59 -1.08
N ASN A 34 -26.26 -2.14 -0.42
CA ASN A 34 -26.12 -3.37 0.36
C ASN A 34 -26.06 -4.62 -0.54
N SER A 35 -25.84 -5.79 0.06
CA SER A 35 -25.80 -7.08 -0.67
C SER A 35 -27.13 -7.45 -1.35
N ALA A 36 -28.27 -6.92 -0.89
CA ALA A 36 -29.58 -7.08 -1.53
C ALA A 36 -29.78 -6.13 -2.73
N GLY A 37 -28.87 -5.18 -2.93
CA GLY A 37 -28.90 -4.21 -4.00
C GLY A 37 -29.71 -2.95 -3.70
N GLU A 38 -30.13 -2.75 -2.46
CA GLU A 38 -30.84 -1.57 -1.99
C GLU A 38 -29.86 -0.44 -1.69
N GLU A 39 -30.29 0.79 -1.96
CA GLU A 39 -29.52 1.99 -1.65
C GLU A 39 -29.87 2.50 -0.25
N ILE A 40 -28.87 2.50 0.63
CA ILE A 40 -29.00 2.86 2.04
C ILE A 40 -28.15 4.09 2.33
N THR A 41 -28.67 4.95 3.19
CA THR A 41 -27.96 6.11 3.73
C THR A 41 -27.60 5.88 5.18
N ALA A 42 -26.34 6.08 5.53
CA ALA A 42 -25.85 6.06 6.90
C ALA A 42 -25.25 7.43 7.27
N PHE A 43 -25.67 8.00 8.40
CA PHE A 43 -25.21 9.29 8.89
C PHE A 43 -24.22 9.12 10.05
N ALA A 44 -23.17 9.92 10.04
CA ALA A 44 -22.17 9.96 11.10
C ALA A 44 -21.56 11.36 11.26
N PRO A 45 -21.17 11.75 12.49
CA PRO A 45 -20.46 13.01 12.73
C PRO A 45 -19.07 13.05 12.07
N LEU A 46 -18.47 11.88 11.83
CA LEU A 46 -17.16 11.72 11.20
C LEU A 46 -17.18 10.48 10.31
N THR A 47 -16.79 10.65 9.05
CA THR A 47 -16.63 9.57 8.05
C THR A 47 -15.15 9.35 7.76
N VAL A 48 -14.69 8.10 7.77
CA VAL A 48 -13.30 7.75 7.43
C VAL A 48 -13.27 7.02 6.09
N VAL A 49 -12.61 7.59 5.10
CA VAL A 49 -12.42 7.03 3.75
C VAL A 49 -11.09 6.27 3.72
N CYS A 50 -11.14 4.97 3.48
CA CYS A 50 -9.97 4.08 3.44
C CYS A 50 -10.13 2.95 2.38
N ASP A 51 -10.78 3.25 1.26
CA ASP A 51 -11.11 2.34 0.15
C ASP A 51 -9.94 2.05 -0.82
N GLY A 52 -8.71 2.32 -0.39
CA GLY A 52 -7.48 1.90 -1.09
C GLY A 52 -7.05 2.78 -2.26
N CYS A 53 -6.12 2.27 -3.07
CA CYS A 53 -5.44 3.02 -4.12
C CYS A 53 -6.38 3.51 -5.25
N TYR A 54 -7.41 2.72 -5.55
CA TYR A 54 -8.45 3.03 -6.54
C TYR A 54 -9.68 3.72 -5.93
N SER A 55 -9.49 4.47 -4.85
CA SER A 55 -10.58 5.15 -4.14
C SER A 55 -11.47 5.97 -5.06
N ASN A 56 -12.77 5.66 -5.06
CA ASN A 56 -13.77 6.42 -5.80
C ASN A 56 -14.21 7.66 -5.02
N LEU A 57 -14.10 7.60 -3.69
CA LEU A 57 -14.53 8.68 -2.78
C LEU A 57 -13.48 9.78 -2.62
N ARG A 58 -12.20 9.48 -2.90
CA ARG A 58 -11.09 10.42 -2.80
C ARG A 58 -11.36 11.71 -3.54
N ARG A 59 -11.81 11.65 -4.81
CA ARG A 59 -12.03 12.85 -5.65
C ARG A 59 -13.07 13.80 -5.05
N SER A 60 -14.04 13.27 -4.32
CA SER A 60 -15.04 14.07 -3.61
C SER A 60 -14.52 14.67 -2.30
N ALA A 61 -13.46 14.12 -1.71
CA ALA A 61 -12.90 14.60 -0.44
C ALA A 61 -11.65 15.49 -0.62
N ILE A 62 -10.76 15.12 -1.53
CA ILE A 62 -9.46 15.74 -1.77
C ILE A 62 -9.22 15.79 -3.28
N ASP A 63 -8.99 16.99 -3.79
CA ASP A 63 -8.51 17.18 -5.16
C ASP A 63 -7.00 16.90 -5.24
N ASN A 64 -6.68 15.65 -5.58
CA ASN A 64 -5.32 15.15 -5.67
C ASN A 64 -5.18 14.26 -6.92
N LYS A 65 -4.05 14.39 -7.61
CA LYS A 65 -3.79 13.68 -8.86
C LYS A 65 -2.83 12.52 -8.62
N GLU A 66 -3.30 11.32 -8.91
CA GLU A 66 -2.44 10.14 -9.02
C GLU A 66 -1.58 10.17 -10.29
N GLU A 67 -0.36 9.69 -10.17
CA GLU A 67 0.55 9.42 -11.29
C GLU A 67 0.82 7.91 -11.36
N VAL A 68 0.73 7.33 -12.55
CA VAL A 68 1.13 5.92 -12.79
C VAL A 68 2.60 5.94 -13.20
N LEU A 69 3.46 5.33 -12.38
CA LEU A 69 4.91 5.29 -12.61
C LEU A 69 5.32 4.08 -13.45
N SER A 70 4.71 2.92 -13.17
CA SER A 70 5.07 1.62 -13.74
C SER A 70 3.94 0.61 -13.48
N HIS A 71 4.14 -0.65 -13.82
CA HIS A 71 3.26 -1.74 -13.40
C HIS A 71 4.06 -2.86 -12.75
N PHE A 72 3.47 -3.59 -11.80
CA PHE A 72 4.01 -4.86 -11.32
C PHE A 72 3.22 -6.01 -11.91
N VAL A 73 3.92 -6.98 -12.50
CA VAL A 73 3.39 -8.31 -12.75
C VAL A 73 3.80 -9.22 -11.60
N GLY A 74 2.82 -9.72 -10.87
CA GLY A 74 3.04 -10.63 -9.74
C GLY A 74 2.36 -11.98 -9.97
N PHE A 75 3.05 -13.07 -9.67
CA PHE A 75 2.51 -14.44 -9.75
C PHE A 75 3.03 -15.28 -8.58
N VAL A 76 2.36 -16.40 -8.30
CA VAL A 76 2.73 -17.32 -7.22
C VAL A 76 3.28 -18.60 -7.80
N VAL A 77 4.43 -19.03 -7.28
CA VAL A 77 5.03 -20.33 -7.62
C VAL A 77 4.77 -21.29 -6.47
N LYS A 78 4.03 -22.35 -6.75
CA LYS A 78 3.62 -23.37 -5.77
C LYS A 78 4.66 -24.47 -5.66
N ASN A 79 4.67 -25.20 -4.55
CA ASN A 79 5.61 -26.28 -4.27
C ASN A 79 7.08 -25.83 -4.41
N SER A 80 7.38 -24.62 -3.97
CA SER A 80 8.70 -23.99 -4.08
C SER A 80 9.12 -23.38 -2.76
N ARG A 81 10.41 -23.52 -2.43
CA ARG A 81 10.99 -22.95 -1.22
C ARG A 81 12.36 -22.36 -1.52
N LEU A 82 12.54 -21.09 -1.18
CA LEU A 82 13.82 -20.40 -1.30
C LEU A 82 14.82 -20.95 -0.27
N GLU A 83 16.13 -20.86 -0.57
CA GLU A 83 17.16 -21.28 0.39
C GLU A 83 17.15 -20.42 1.66
N ASP A 84 16.93 -19.11 1.47
CA ASP A 84 16.63 -18.18 2.56
C ASP A 84 15.17 -17.71 2.45
N PRO A 85 14.23 -18.40 3.11
CA PRO A 85 12.80 -18.06 3.06
C PRO A 85 12.45 -16.88 3.98
N HIS A 86 13.37 -16.39 4.81
CA HIS A 86 13.09 -15.31 5.78
C HIS A 86 13.44 -13.93 5.22
N SER A 87 14.26 -13.87 4.18
CA SER A 87 14.62 -12.62 3.52
C SER A 87 13.81 -12.39 2.24
N MET A 88 13.56 -11.11 1.96
CA MET A 88 13.09 -10.67 0.65
C MET A 88 14.30 -10.48 -0.27
N HIS A 89 14.22 -11.07 -1.46
CA HIS A 89 15.29 -11.03 -2.46
C HIS A 89 14.92 -9.99 -3.52
N LEU A 90 15.57 -8.83 -3.47
CA LEU A 90 15.42 -7.77 -4.46
C LEU A 90 16.61 -7.79 -5.43
N THR A 91 16.33 -7.99 -6.71
CA THR A 91 17.32 -7.92 -7.79
C THR A 91 17.05 -6.70 -8.66
N PHE A 92 18.02 -5.80 -8.78
CA PHE A 92 17.96 -4.67 -9.71
C PHE A 92 18.24 -5.13 -11.15
N CYS A 93 17.24 -5.75 -11.77
CA CYS A 93 17.28 -6.09 -13.19
C CYS A 93 17.12 -4.82 -14.04
N LYS A 94 17.64 -4.85 -15.26
CA LYS A 94 17.36 -3.86 -16.30
C LYS A 94 16.19 -4.35 -17.16
N PRO A 95 15.21 -3.50 -17.51
CA PRO A 95 15.10 -2.07 -17.16
C PRO A 95 14.55 -1.78 -15.74
N PHE A 96 13.92 -2.76 -15.09
CA PHE A 96 13.24 -2.57 -13.80
C PHE A 96 13.50 -3.74 -12.83
N PRO A 97 13.37 -3.51 -11.51
CA PRO A 97 13.69 -4.53 -10.51
C PRO A 97 12.70 -5.70 -10.51
N CYS A 98 13.17 -6.82 -9.95
CA CYS A 98 12.39 -8.01 -9.69
C CYS A 98 12.57 -8.42 -8.23
N VAL A 99 11.47 -8.80 -7.58
CA VAL A 99 11.44 -9.21 -6.17
C VAL A 99 10.88 -10.62 -6.03
N LEU A 100 11.54 -11.41 -5.19
CA LEU A 100 11.11 -12.76 -4.80
C LEU A 100 11.09 -12.85 -3.29
N TYR A 101 10.02 -13.41 -2.73
CA TYR A 101 9.95 -13.71 -1.30
C TYR A 101 8.99 -14.84 -1.02
N GLN A 102 9.27 -15.59 0.05
CA GLN A 102 8.43 -16.67 0.52
C GLN A 102 7.16 -16.11 1.17
N ILE A 103 5.98 -16.64 0.81
CA ILE A 103 4.69 -16.25 1.42
C ILE A 103 4.11 -17.32 2.34
N THR A 104 4.36 -18.60 2.06
CA THR A 104 3.99 -19.74 2.91
C THR A 104 5.18 -20.71 3.03
N SER A 105 5.04 -21.88 3.67
CA SER A 105 6.10 -22.89 3.68
C SER A 105 6.53 -23.41 2.30
N ASP A 106 5.65 -23.28 1.29
CA ASP A 106 5.72 -23.95 0.00
C ASP A 106 5.31 -23.05 -1.19
N GLU A 107 4.98 -21.78 -0.95
CA GLU A 107 4.64 -20.81 -1.99
C GLU A 107 5.59 -19.61 -1.96
N VAL A 108 6.06 -19.23 -3.16
CA VAL A 108 6.93 -18.07 -3.39
C VAL A 108 6.19 -17.06 -4.25
N ARG A 109 6.17 -15.79 -3.83
CA ARG A 109 5.71 -14.68 -4.64
C ARG A 109 6.87 -14.18 -5.48
N VAL A 110 6.64 -14.06 -6.79
CA VAL A 110 7.52 -13.35 -7.72
C VAL A 110 6.78 -12.10 -8.18
N ALA A 111 7.45 -10.96 -8.16
CA ALA A 111 6.92 -9.73 -8.75
C ALA A 111 8.00 -9.00 -9.54
N ALA A 112 7.76 -8.77 -10.82
CA ALA A 112 8.65 -8.01 -11.69
C ALA A 112 7.98 -6.69 -12.08
N GLU A 113 8.76 -5.62 -12.11
CA GLU A 113 8.28 -4.32 -12.54
C GLU A 113 8.38 -4.16 -14.07
N LEU A 114 7.43 -3.43 -14.64
CA LEU A 114 7.19 -3.27 -16.07
C LEU A 114 7.06 -1.78 -16.41
N PRO A 115 7.47 -1.37 -17.62
CA PRO A 115 7.28 0.01 -18.08
C PRO A 115 5.79 0.38 -18.11
N ALA A 116 5.48 1.64 -17.80
CA ALA A 116 4.11 2.15 -17.85
C ALA A 116 3.51 2.10 -19.27
N ASP A 117 4.31 2.44 -20.29
CA ASP A 117 3.85 2.64 -21.67
C ASP A 117 3.89 1.36 -22.53
N SER A 118 4.46 0.26 -22.00
CA SER A 118 4.69 -0.96 -22.77
C SER A 118 4.59 -2.19 -21.87
N ILE A 119 3.36 -2.54 -21.51
CA ILE A 119 3.05 -3.77 -20.76
C ILE A 119 3.09 -4.95 -21.75
N PRO A 120 3.98 -5.95 -21.56
CA PRO A 120 3.98 -7.15 -22.40
C PRO A 120 2.64 -7.88 -22.32
N SER A 121 2.14 -8.34 -23.46
CA SER A 121 0.85 -9.03 -23.51
C SER A 121 0.94 -10.44 -22.93
N MET A 122 -0.08 -10.81 -22.15
CA MET A 122 -0.26 -12.18 -21.65
C MET A 122 -0.78 -13.13 -22.72
N ALA A 123 -1.59 -12.62 -23.67
CA ALA A 123 -2.33 -13.46 -24.62
C ALA A 123 -1.47 -14.03 -25.74
N ASN A 124 -0.41 -13.32 -26.15
CA ASN A 124 0.49 -13.72 -27.24
C ASN A 124 1.82 -14.32 -26.73
N GLY A 125 2.01 -14.43 -25.42
CA GLY A 125 3.22 -14.97 -24.80
C GLY A 125 4.38 -13.97 -24.65
N ASP A 126 4.18 -12.69 -24.96
CA ASP A 126 5.23 -11.67 -24.80
C ASP A 126 5.67 -11.53 -23.35
N MET A 127 4.75 -11.62 -22.38
CA MET A 127 5.10 -11.60 -20.96
C MET A 127 6.03 -12.75 -20.57
N VAL A 128 5.72 -13.97 -21.03
CA VAL A 128 6.54 -15.15 -20.79
C VAL A 128 7.92 -14.98 -21.41
N ASN A 129 7.98 -14.45 -22.64
CA ASN A 129 9.24 -14.15 -23.31
C ASN A 129 10.05 -13.09 -22.59
N PHE A 130 9.42 -12.01 -22.10
CA PHE A 130 10.06 -10.95 -21.33
C PHE A 130 10.66 -11.51 -20.02
N LEU A 131 9.87 -12.28 -19.26
CA LEU A 131 10.34 -12.88 -18.01
C LEU A 131 11.50 -13.86 -18.24
N LYS A 132 11.43 -14.71 -19.28
CA LYS A 132 12.47 -15.70 -19.58
C LYS A 132 13.75 -15.10 -20.20
N LYS A 133 13.61 -14.19 -21.15
CA LYS A 133 14.75 -13.67 -21.93
C LYS A 133 15.37 -12.42 -21.34
N THR A 134 14.57 -11.59 -20.67
CA THR A 134 15.03 -10.30 -20.12
C THR A 134 15.29 -10.40 -18.62
N VAL A 135 14.33 -10.91 -17.84
CA VAL A 135 14.44 -10.90 -16.37
C VAL A 135 15.28 -12.07 -15.84
N ALA A 136 14.96 -13.31 -16.21
CA ALA A 136 15.59 -14.51 -15.64
C ALA A 136 17.13 -14.55 -15.70
N PRO A 137 17.81 -14.14 -16.81
CA PRO A 137 19.27 -14.16 -16.88
C PRO A 137 19.95 -13.21 -15.88
N GLN A 138 19.23 -12.19 -15.41
CA GLN A 138 19.73 -11.20 -14.46
C GLN A 138 19.50 -11.60 -13.00
N ILE A 139 18.65 -12.60 -12.74
CA ILE A 139 18.43 -13.14 -11.40
C ILE A 139 19.57 -14.08 -11.02
N PRO A 140 20.14 -14.02 -9.81
CA PRO A 140 21.17 -14.96 -9.37
C PRO A 140 20.70 -16.42 -9.44
N GLU A 141 21.62 -17.33 -9.79
CA GLU A 141 21.38 -18.78 -9.70
C GLU A 141 21.41 -19.27 -8.26
N THR A 142 22.12 -18.54 -7.38
CA THR A 142 22.16 -18.80 -5.95
C THR A 142 20.78 -18.62 -5.30
N GLY A 143 20.52 -19.32 -4.20
CA GLY A 143 19.29 -19.12 -3.44
C GLY A 143 18.04 -19.76 -4.04
N LYS A 144 18.17 -20.57 -5.11
CA LYS A 144 17.06 -21.09 -5.93
C LYS A 144 16.15 -20.02 -6.53
N LEU A 145 16.66 -18.79 -6.69
CA LEU A 145 15.86 -17.65 -7.15
C LEU A 145 15.49 -17.78 -8.63
N ARG A 146 16.50 -17.94 -9.50
CA ARG A 146 16.28 -18.08 -10.95
C ARG A 146 15.45 -19.32 -11.31
N GLU A 147 15.74 -20.45 -10.66
CA GLU A 147 14.99 -21.70 -10.82
C GLU A 147 13.51 -21.50 -10.47
N THR A 148 13.23 -20.89 -9.32
CA THR A 148 11.85 -20.62 -8.88
C THR A 148 11.12 -19.71 -9.85
N LEU A 149 11.78 -18.66 -10.35
CA LEU A 149 11.19 -17.78 -11.36
C LEU A 149 10.83 -18.55 -12.62
N LEU A 150 11.77 -19.31 -13.19
CA LEU A 150 11.57 -20.08 -14.43
C LEU A 150 10.45 -21.11 -14.28
N LYS A 151 10.44 -21.86 -13.16
CA LYS A 151 9.37 -22.81 -12.83
C LYS A 151 8.00 -22.14 -12.88
N GLY A 152 7.84 -20.97 -12.25
CA GLY A 152 6.57 -20.24 -12.29
C GLY A 152 6.15 -19.78 -13.68
N VAL A 153 7.12 -19.44 -14.55
CA VAL A 153 6.81 -19.12 -15.95
C VAL A 153 6.42 -20.38 -16.74
N ASP A 154 7.10 -21.50 -16.53
CA ASP A 154 6.83 -22.78 -17.21
C ASP A 154 5.49 -23.40 -16.80
N GLU A 155 5.07 -23.19 -15.55
CA GLU A 155 3.74 -23.58 -15.03
C GLU A 155 2.60 -22.67 -15.53
N GLY A 156 2.92 -21.65 -16.34
CA GLY A 156 1.92 -20.78 -16.98
C GLY A 156 1.52 -19.55 -16.17
N LEU A 157 2.38 -19.07 -15.26
CA LEU A 157 2.15 -17.87 -14.45
C LEU A 157 0.83 -17.96 -13.65
N LEU A 158 0.71 -18.99 -12.83
CA LEU A 158 -0.47 -19.21 -12.00
C LEU A 158 -0.76 -17.98 -11.12
N GLU A 159 -2.04 -17.60 -11.06
CA GLU A 159 -2.52 -16.45 -10.28
C GLU A 159 -1.83 -15.12 -10.64
N VAL A 160 -1.40 -14.97 -11.89
CA VAL A 160 -0.81 -13.72 -12.39
C VAL A 160 -1.77 -12.55 -12.25
N LYS A 161 -1.26 -11.46 -11.69
CA LYS A 161 -1.96 -10.17 -11.65
C LYS A 161 -1.00 -9.07 -12.07
N ILE A 162 -1.53 -8.13 -12.85
CA ILE A 162 -0.84 -6.91 -13.20
C ILE A 162 -1.51 -5.76 -12.46
N HIS A 163 -0.73 -5.00 -11.72
CA HIS A 163 -1.22 -3.86 -10.94
C HIS A 163 -0.41 -2.62 -11.28
N ALA A 164 -1.10 -1.48 -11.38
CA ALA A 164 -0.44 -0.20 -11.61
C ALA A 164 0.32 0.23 -10.35
N THR A 165 1.57 0.64 -10.54
CA THR A 165 2.36 1.33 -9.53
C THR A 165 2.00 2.80 -9.56
N MET A 166 1.29 3.26 -8.53
CA MET A 166 0.82 4.64 -8.44
C MET A 166 1.58 5.42 -7.37
N SER A 167 1.81 6.70 -7.64
CA SER A 167 2.33 7.68 -6.69
C SER A 167 1.32 8.79 -6.49
N MET A 168 1.15 9.22 -5.24
CA MET A 168 0.25 10.31 -4.89
C MET A 168 0.68 10.95 -3.57
N SER A 169 1.09 12.21 -3.64
CA SER A 169 1.50 13.00 -2.47
C SER A 169 0.34 13.28 -1.54
N ALA A 170 0.56 13.30 -0.22
CA ALA A 170 -0.49 13.65 0.74
C ALA A 170 -0.86 15.14 0.63
N LYS A 171 -2.14 15.44 0.40
CA LYS A 171 -2.68 16.81 0.43
C LYS A 171 -3.71 16.94 1.55
N PRO A 172 -3.65 18.00 2.39
CA PRO A 172 -4.67 18.23 3.42
C PRO A 172 -6.09 18.25 2.85
N CYS A 173 -7.04 17.66 3.57
CA CYS A 173 -8.45 17.73 3.25
C CYS A 173 -9.08 18.92 3.98
N ASP A 174 -9.64 19.87 3.22
CA ASP A 174 -10.32 21.04 3.80
C ASP A 174 -11.77 20.75 4.20
N LYS A 175 -12.34 19.62 3.73
CA LYS A 175 -13.72 19.24 4.03
C LYS A 175 -13.85 18.77 5.47
N LYS A 176 -14.89 19.26 6.15
CA LYS A 176 -15.20 18.88 7.53
C LYS A 176 -15.98 17.58 7.57
N GLY A 177 -15.88 16.83 8.67
CA GLY A 177 -16.64 15.58 8.87
C GLY A 177 -16.09 14.39 8.08
N VAL A 178 -14.93 14.52 7.43
CA VAL A 178 -14.27 13.43 6.71
C VAL A 178 -12.77 13.37 7.02
N ILE A 179 -12.22 12.17 7.04
CA ILE A 179 -10.78 11.91 7.07
C ILE A 179 -10.50 10.87 5.98
N VAL A 180 -9.44 11.06 5.20
CA VAL A 180 -9.00 10.08 4.19
C VAL A 180 -7.69 9.46 4.67
N LEU A 181 -7.57 8.14 4.61
CA LEU A 181 -6.42 7.37 5.11
C LEU A 181 -5.96 6.27 4.13
N GLY A 182 -4.76 5.75 4.40
CA GLY A 182 -4.14 4.70 3.60
C GLY A 182 -3.82 5.16 2.18
N ASP A 183 -3.86 4.22 1.24
CA ASP A 183 -3.57 4.50 -0.18
C ASP A 183 -4.63 5.41 -0.83
N ALA A 184 -5.81 5.56 -0.22
CA ALA A 184 -6.78 6.58 -0.63
C ALA A 184 -6.28 8.01 -0.34
N PHE A 185 -5.30 8.18 0.54
CA PHE A 185 -4.76 9.49 0.94
C PHE A 185 -3.34 9.75 0.45
N ASN A 186 -2.47 8.74 0.51
CA ASN A 186 -1.06 8.85 0.16
C ASN A 186 -0.58 7.53 -0.46
N MET A 187 -0.14 7.58 -1.72
CA MET A 187 0.43 6.43 -2.43
C MET A 187 1.91 6.65 -2.69
N ARG A 188 2.69 5.57 -2.63
CA ARG A 188 4.13 5.53 -2.87
C ARG A 188 4.47 4.25 -3.63
N HIS A 189 5.65 4.22 -4.22
CA HIS A 189 6.13 3.04 -4.93
C HIS A 189 6.13 1.79 -4.02
N PRO A 190 5.52 0.65 -4.45
CA PRO A 190 5.29 -0.51 -3.59
C PRO A 190 6.55 -1.33 -3.34
N ILE A 191 7.66 -1.07 -4.05
CA ILE A 191 8.96 -1.77 -3.87
C ILE A 191 9.47 -1.71 -2.42
N ILE A 192 9.17 -0.62 -1.69
CA ILE A 192 9.57 -0.44 -0.30
C ILE A 192 8.57 -1.10 0.67
N ALA A 193 7.44 -1.62 0.17
CA ALA A 193 6.40 -2.31 0.93
C ALA A 193 5.91 -1.56 2.18
N SER A 194 5.96 -0.22 2.17
CA SER A 194 5.73 0.63 3.35
C SER A 194 4.32 1.21 3.45
N GLY A 195 3.41 0.87 2.53
CA GLY A 195 2.01 1.36 2.53
C GLY A 195 1.28 1.00 3.83
N MET A 196 1.28 -0.30 4.19
CA MET A 196 0.64 -0.80 5.40
C MET A 196 1.23 -0.21 6.68
N MET A 197 2.56 -0.10 6.75
CA MET A 197 3.24 0.49 7.92
C MET A 197 2.82 1.95 8.13
N VAL A 198 2.77 2.73 7.05
CA VAL A 198 2.31 4.11 7.11
C VAL A 198 0.83 4.20 7.49
N ALA A 199 -0.04 3.34 6.93
CA ALA A 199 -1.45 3.31 7.30
C ALA A 199 -1.65 3.02 8.80
N LEU A 200 -0.91 2.06 9.36
CA LEU A 200 -0.96 1.75 10.79
C LEU A 200 -0.42 2.90 11.65
N SER A 201 0.66 3.55 11.22
CA SER A 201 1.18 4.75 11.88
C SER A 201 0.15 5.88 11.89
N ASP A 202 -0.54 6.10 10.77
CA ASP A 202 -1.59 7.12 10.67
C ASP A 202 -2.76 6.82 11.62
N VAL A 203 -3.18 5.56 11.69
CA VAL A 203 -4.23 5.09 12.61
C VAL A 203 -3.83 5.35 14.07
N LEU A 204 -2.57 5.11 14.44
CA LEU A 204 -2.09 5.39 15.81
C LEU A 204 -2.14 6.87 16.15
N ILE A 205 -1.70 7.74 15.24
CA ILE A 205 -1.73 9.20 15.43
C ILE A 205 -3.19 9.67 15.59
N ILE A 206 -4.07 9.26 14.68
CA ILE A 206 -5.48 9.66 14.69
C ILE A 206 -6.19 9.14 15.93
N ARG A 207 -5.96 7.88 16.32
CA ARG A 207 -6.51 7.32 17.56
C ARG A 207 -6.13 8.19 18.76
N ASN A 208 -4.87 8.59 18.87
CA ASN A 208 -4.39 9.40 19.99
C ASN A 208 -5.03 10.80 20.00
N LEU A 209 -5.15 11.42 18.83
CA LEU A 209 -5.81 12.71 18.68
C LEU A 209 -7.30 12.63 19.02
N LEU A 210 -8.04 11.67 18.45
CA LEU A 210 -9.48 11.50 18.67
C LEU A 210 -9.81 11.07 20.11
N ARG A 211 -8.95 10.30 20.77
CA ARG A 211 -9.14 9.91 22.18
C ARG A 211 -9.17 11.10 23.13
N SER A 212 -8.53 12.21 22.77
CA SER A 212 -8.58 13.44 23.57
C SER A 212 -9.92 14.18 23.49
N LEU A 213 -10.79 13.80 22.54
CA LEU A 213 -12.09 14.44 22.37
C LEU A 213 -13.20 13.71 23.15
N PRO A 214 -13.92 14.42 24.04
CA PRO A 214 -15.08 13.84 24.71
C PRO A 214 -16.29 13.67 23.78
N ASN A 215 -16.34 14.42 22.67
CA ASN A 215 -17.44 14.36 21.70
C ASN A 215 -16.91 14.62 20.27
N ILE A 216 -17.04 13.62 19.41
CA ILE A 216 -16.60 13.67 18.00
C ILE A 216 -17.53 14.52 17.12
N GLY A 217 -18.74 14.84 17.60
CA GLY A 217 -19.66 15.78 16.96
C GLY A 217 -19.19 17.24 17.01
N ASN A 218 -18.17 17.57 17.80
CA ASN A 218 -17.57 18.91 17.78
C ASN A 218 -16.64 19.08 16.56
N THR A 219 -17.25 19.42 15.43
CA THR A 219 -16.59 19.51 14.12
C THR A 219 -15.43 20.51 14.07
N LYS A 220 -15.50 21.59 14.86
CA LYS A 220 -14.41 22.58 14.96
C LYS A 220 -13.16 21.95 15.58
N LYS A 221 -13.33 21.33 16.76
CA LYS A 221 -12.22 20.65 17.45
C LYS A 221 -11.67 19.47 16.65
N VAL A 222 -12.54 18.69 15.99
CA VAL A 222 -12.10 17.63 15.09
C VAL A 222 -11.26 18.21 13.95
N SER A 223 -11.71 19.26 13.29
CA SER A 223 -10.96 19.90 12.19
C SER A 223 -9.59 20.43 12.65
N GLU A 224 -9.50 21.02 13.85
CA GLU A 224 -8.23 21.46 14.43
C GLU A 224 -7.27 20.29 14.67
N LEU A 225 -7.76 19.18 15.23
CA LEU A 225 -6.93 17.99 15.45
C LEU A 225 -6.48 17.33 14.13
N ILE A 226 -7.32 17.34 13.10
CA ILE A 226 -6.94 16.82 11.77
C ILE A 226 -5.86 17.70 11.12
N LYS A 227 -5.85 19.01 11.36
CA LYS A 227 -4.71 19.85 10.97
C LYS A 227 -3.42 19.44 11.69
N SER A 228 -3.50 19.15 12.99
CA SER A 228 -2.35 18.62 13.76
C SER A 228 -1.88 17.27 13.22
N PHE A 229 -2.80 16.38 12.81
CA PHE A 229 -2.46 15.11 12.16
C PHE A 229 -1.55 15.33 10.93
N TYR A 230 -1.88 16.27 10.04
CA TYR A 230 -1.06 16.54 8.86
C TYR A 230 0.35 17.06 9.20
N VAL A 231 0.49 17.82 10.30
CA VAL A 231 1.79 18.31 10.77
C VAL A 231 2.62 17.16 11.33
N ILE A 232 2.06 16.39 12.29
CA ILE A 232 2.75 15.26 12.94
C ILE A 232 3.18 14.22 11.89
N ARG A 233 2.29 13.92 10.95
CA ARG A 233 2.53 12.98 9.87
C ARG A 233 3.73 13.35 8.99
N LYS A 234 3.86 14.64 8.62
CA LYS A 234 4.96 15.12 7.76
C LYS A 234 6.33 15.04 8.45
N VAL A 235 6.36 15.24 9.76
CA VAL A 235 7.60 15.21 10.56
C VAL A 235 7.98 13.77 10.95
N GLY A 236 7.03 12.82 10.85
CA GLY A 236 7.23 11.43 11.24
C GLY A 236 8.23 10.65 10.36
N PRO A 237 8.96 9.67 10.93
CA PRO A 237 10.03 8.93 10.25
C PRO A 237 9.61 8.16 8.97
N PRO A 238 8.44 7.50 8.86
CA PRO A 238 8.20 6.55 7.77
C PRO A 238 7.70 7.15 6.44
N GLN A 239 7.56 8.47 6.28
CA GLN A 239 7.06 9.05 5.02
C GLN A 239 8.15 9.77 4.24
N THR A 240 8.83 10.70 4.88
CA THR A 240 9.92 11.46 4.27
C THR A 240 11.09 10.53 3.94
N GLN A 241 11.43 9.60 4.82
CA GLN A 241 12.55 8.67 4.60
C GLN A 241 12.27 7.69 3.45
N HIS A 242 11.06 7.13 3.33
CA HIS A 242 10.77 6.11 2.30
C HIS A 242 10.61 6.71 0.90
N SER A 243 10.07 7.93 0.79
CA SER A 243 10.01 8.64 -0.50
C SER A 243 11.40 9.05 -1.00
N LEU A 244 12.26 9.52 -0.09
CA LEU A 244 13.65 9.87 -0.42
C LEU A 244 14.48 8.62 -0.74
N LEU A 245 14.28 7.53 0.01
CA LEU A 245 14.95 6.25 -0.25
C LEU A 245 14.59 5.71 -1.63
N TRP A 246 13.32 5.78 -2.04
CA TRP A 246 12.95 5.41 -3.40
C TRP A 246 13.61 6.30 -4.45
N GLN A 247 13.59 7.63 -4.27
CA GLN A 247 14.24 8.56 -5.20
C GLN A 247 15.75 8.30 -5.32
N SER A 248 16.44 8.01 -4.21
CA SER A 248 17.86 7.63 -4.23
C SER A 248 18.07 6.29 -4.94
N LEU A 249 17.26 5.25 -4.66
CA LEU A 249 17.36 3.95 -5.35
C LEU A 249 17.18 4.07 -6.87
N VAL A 250 16.23 4.90 -7.32
CA VAL A 250 16.00 5.14 -8.75
C VAL A 250 17.13 5.92 -9.40
N THR A 251 17.64 6.93 -8.71
CA THR A 251 18.62 7.86 -9.29
C THR A 251 20.05 7.31 -9.26
N GLU A 252 20.39 6.50 -8.26
CA GLU A 252 21.77 6.08 -7.98
C GLU A 252 22.01 4.59 -8.26
N VAL A 253 21.02 3.72 -8.04
CA VAL A 253 21.21 2.25 -8.11
C VAL A 253 20.74 1.68 -9.44
N LEU A 254 19.56 2.08 -9.94
CA LEU A 254 19.06 1.58 -11.23
C LEU A 254 19.99 1.88 -12.44
N PRO A 255 20.71 3.02 -12.52
CA PRO A 255 21.66 3.27 -13.60
C PRO A 255 22.98 2.49 -13.47
N SER A 256 23.38 2.10 -12.25
CA SER A 256 24.72 1.60 -11.92
C SER A 256 24.66 0.24 -11.22
N THR A 257 24.97 -0.82 -11.99
CA THR A 257 25.34 -2.18 -11.55
C THR A 257 24.25 -3.08 -10.94
N LEU A 258 24.31 -4.37 -11.30
CA LEU A 258 23.55 -5.48 -10.70
C LEU A 258 23.94 -5.64 -9.23
N LEU A 259 23.12 -5.10 -8.31
CA LEU A 259 23.21 -5.36 -6.88
C LEU A 259 22.01 -6.24 -6.48
N SER A 260 22.26 -7.32 -5.75
CA SER A 260 21.23 -8.02 -4.97
C SER A 260 21.30 -7.48 -3.55
N VAL A 261 20.27 -6.75 -3.11
CA VAL A 261 20.20 -6.25 -1.73
C VAL A 261 19.27 -7.16 -0.94
N GLN A 262 19.83 -7.84 0.05
CA GLN A 262 19.07 -8.65 0.99
C GLN A 262 18.53 -7.73 2.10
N VAL A 263 17.23 -7.49 2.11
CA VAL A 263 16.59 -6.68 3.15
C VAL A 263 16.16 -7.61 4.28
N ASN A 264 16.92 -7.58 5.38
CA ASN A 264 16.57 -8.32 6.59
C ASN A 264 15.63 -7.49 7.46
N PRO A 265 14.53 -8.05 7.98
CA PRO A 265 13.70 -7.36 8.95
C PRO A 265 14.53 -7.07 10.21
N SER A 266 14.69 -5.79 10.55
CA SER A 266 15.41 -5.38 11.76
C SER A 266 14.64 -5.87 13.00
N PRO A 267 15.27 -6.61 13.93
CA PRO A 267 14.59 -7.19 15.10
C PRO A 267 14.08 -6.16 16.13
N ASN A 268 14.23 -4.85 15.87
CA ASN A 268 14.07 -3.81 16.89
C ASN A 268 12.93 -2.81 16.65
N ILE A 269 12.00 -3.12 15.73
CA ILE A 269 10.86 -2.24 15.39
C ILE A 269 9.99 -1.96 16.64
N GLU A 270 9.81 -2.93 17.53
CA GLU A 270 9.01 -2.75 18.76
C GLU A 270 9.67 -1.77 19.75
N ALA A 271 11.01 -1.80 19.89
CA ALA A 271 11.74 -0.87 20.75
C ALA A 271 11.76 0.54 20.16
N GLN A 272 11.87 0.68 18.84
CA GLN A 272 11.80 1.97 18.14
C GLN A 272 10.41 2.59 18.24
N LEU A 273 9.34 1.79 18.14
CA LEU A 273 7.97 2.25 18.35
C LEU A 273 7.72 2.69 19.80
N LYS A 274 8.22 1.95 20.79
CA LYS A 274 8.12 2.34 22.21
C LYS A 274 8.85 3.66 22.49
N LYS A 275 10.06 3.82 21.94
CA LYS A 275 10.85 5.05 22.09
C LYS A 275 10.19 6.27 21.45
N ALA A 276 9.64 6.13 20.24
CA ALA A 276 8.90 7.21 19.57
C ALA A 276 7.61 7.60 20.32
N ILE A 277 6.94 6.65 20.98
CA ILE A 277 5.76 6.91 21.82
C ILE A 277 6.12 7.61 23.13
N GLU A 278 7.30 7.34 23.70
CA GLU A 278 7.81 8.04 24.89
C GLU A 278 8.31 9.45 24.57
N GLU A 279 8.99 9.64 23.45
CA GLU A 279 9.51 10.95 23.03
C GLU A 279 8.38 11.90 22.60
N GLY A 280 7.26 11.39 22.06
CA GLY A 280 6.07 12.18 21.73
C GLY A 280 5.19 12.59 22.93
N LYS A 281 5.57 12.24 24.17
CA LYS A 281 4.86 12.64 25.41
C LYS A 281 5.51 13.81 26.15
N ARG A 282 6.59 14.42 25.62
CA ARG A 282 7.23 15.61 26.19
C ARG A 282 6.75 16.89 25.52
#